data_AF-A0A367IQN6-F1
#
_entry.id   AF-A0A367IQN6-F1
#
_cell.length_a   1.000
_cell.length_b   1.000
_cell.length_c   1.000
_cell.angle_alpha   90.00
_cell.angle_beta   90.00
_cell.angle_gamma   90.00
#
_symmetry.space_group_name_H-M   'P 1'
#
loop_
_entity.id
_entity.type
_entity.pdbx_description
1 polymer ?
#
loop_
_entity_poly.entity_id
_entity_poly.type
_entity_poly.pdbx_seq_one_letter_code
_entity_poly.pdbx_strand_id
1 'polypeptide(L)'
;MQKDDNLFEEDKFQGSSTSYIDWEETTKITMETHIPESNIGYRMMQKMGWKAGKGLGTSGQGRIDPVLVEMKDETLGIGKAHEYEETHSSSTAKRKALDSEKQLEETEVQKVERENRAEKRQAIMKELEQVKRVFYCELCDKQYNNISEYDQHLQSYDHHHKKVK
;
A
#
# COMPACT_ATOMS: atom_id res chain seq x y z
N MET A 1 -53.92 -49.03 4.82
CA MET A 1 -54.10 -47.86 3.94
C MET A 1 -54.92 -46.84 4.72
N GLN A 2 -54.24 -46.13 5.62
CA GLN A 2 -54.86 -45.07 6.43
C GLN A 2 -54.53 -43.75 5.74
N LYS A 3 -55.59 -43.00 5.42
CA LYS A 3 -55.52 -41.67 4.86
C LYS A 3 -55.39 -40.70 6.03
N ASP A 4 -54.19 -40.17 6.22
CA ASP A 4 -53.99 -38.98 7.06
C ASP A 4 -53.97 -37.76 6.14
N ASP A 5 -55.12 -37.49 5.54
CA ASP A 5 -55.43 -36.24 4.85
C ASP A 5 -55.80 -35.21 5.93
N ASN A 6 -54.80 -34.54 6.52
CA ASN A 6 -54.90 -33.20 7.12
C ASN A 6 -53.59 -32.86 7.88
N LEU A 7 -52.61 -32.28 7.17
CA LEU A 7 -51.45 -31.68 7.81
C LEU A 7 -50.98 -30.43 7.04
N PHE A 8 -51.90 -29.54 6.72
CA PHE A 8 -51.56 -28.20 6.27
C PHE A 8 -52.47 -27.22 7.02
N GLU A 9 -52.01 -26.79 8.20
CA GLU A 9 -52.48 -25.52 8.76
C GLU A 9 -52.05 -24.42 7.79
N GLU A 10 -53.05 -23.74 7.21
CA GLU A 10 -52.85 -22.56 6.37
C GLU A 10 -52.41 -21.40 7.24
N ASP A 11 -51.10 -21.30 7.48
CA ASP A 11 -50.52 -20.12 8.10
C ASP A 11 -50.67 -18.93 7.14
N LYS A 12 -51.65 -18.06 7.45
CA LYS A 12 -51.97 -16.87 6.68
C LYS A 12 -50.78 -15.91 6.73
N PHE A 13 -50.02 -15.85 5.63
CA PHE A 13 -48.95 -14.89 5.45
C PHE A 13 -49.51 -13.46 5.39
N GLN A 14 -49.54 -12.79 6.54
CA GLN A 14 -49.89 -11.37 6.67
C GLN A 14 -48.65 -10.49 6.46
N GLY A 15 -48.04 -10.57 5.28
CA GLY A 15 -46.94 -9.68 4.88
C GLY A 15 -47.46 -8.48 4.09
N SER A 16 -47.39 -7.27 4.66
CA SER A 16 -47.66 -6.01 3.95
C SER A 16 -46.72 -5.87 2.75
N SER A 17 -47.28 -5.63 1.56
CA SER A 17 -46.57 -5.64 0.27
C SER A 17 -45.60 -4.47 0.04
N THR A 18 -45.28 -3.67 1.05
CA THR A 18 -44.45 -2.45 0.89
C THR A 18 -43.42 -2.20 2.01
N SER A 19 -43.14 -3.16 2.90
CA SER A 19 -42.11 -2.97 3.93
C SER A 19 -40.70 -3.28 3.41
N TYR A 20 -39.78 -2.34 3.62
CA TYR A 20 -38.33 -2.52 3.45
C TYR A 20 -37.88 -3.78 4.19
N ILE A 21 -37.15 -4.66 3.51
CA ILE A 21 -36.63 -5.90 4.12
C ILE A 21 -35.57 -5.47 5.13
N ASP A 22 -35.82 -5.77 6.40
CA ASP A 22 -34.85 -5.54 7.46
C ASP A 22 -33.74 -6.60 7.39
N TRP A 23 -32.57 -6.17 6.89
CA TRP A 23 -31.39 -7.02 6.74
C TRP A 23 -30.72 -7.39 8.08
N GLU A 24 -31.11 -6.74 9.18
CA GLU A 24 -30.60 -7.03 10.52
C GLU A 24 -31.38 -8.18 11.19
N GLU A 25 -32.70 -8.26 10.97
CA GLU A 25 -33.55 -9.33 11.52
C GLU A 25 -33.58 -10.61 10.68
N THR A 26 -33.19 -10.54 9.40
CA THR A 26 -33.13 -11.75 8.55
C THR A 26 -32.04 -12.72 8.99
N THR A 27 -32.40 -13.99 9.15
CA THR A 27 -31.44 -15.09 9.39
C THR A 27 -30.44 -15.18 8.23
N LYS A 28 -29.19 -14.78 8.49
CA LYS A 28 -28.09 -14.88 7.53
C LYS A 28 -27.61 -16.33 7.45
N ILE A 29 -27.48 -16.83 6.23
CA ILE A 29 -26.87 -18.14 5.97
C ILE A 29 -25.37 -17.94 6.04
N THR A 30 -24.69 -18.72 6.88
CA THR A 30 -23.23 -18.73 6.97
C THR A 30 -22.69 -20.09 6.52
N MET A 31 -21.38 -20.28 6.50
CA MET A 31 -20.79 -21.61 6.30
C MET A 31 -21.25 -22.61 7.38
N GLU A 32 -21.51 -22.11 8.59
CA GLU A 32 -21.78 -22.92 9.78
C GLU A 32 -23.28 -23.17 9.97
N THR A 33 -24.12 -22.25 9.47
CA THR A 33 -25.58 -22.30 9.63
C THR A 33 -26.28 -22.59 8.30
N HIS A 34 -26.85 -23.79 8.19
CA HIS A 34 -27.67 -24.18 7.04
C HIS A 34 -29.06 -23.51 7.10
N ILE A 35 -29.72 -23.43 5.94
CA ILE A 35 -31.10 -22.93 5.84
C ILE A 35 -32.02 -23.85 6.66
N PRO A 36 -32.82 -23.32 7.61
CA PRO A 36 -33.66 -24.16 8.45
C PRO A 36 -34.79 -24.81 7.65
N GLU A 37 -35.29 -25.96 8.14
CA GLU A 37 -36.29 -26.74 7.43
C GLU A 37 -37.67 -26.06 7.31
N SER A 38 -37.96 -25.13 8.21
CA SER A 38 -39.16 -24.29 8.18
C SER A 38 -39.20 -23.34 6.98
N ASN A 39 -38.03 -23.03 6.39
CA ASN A 39 -37.92 -22.12 5.27
C ASN A 39 -38.69 -22.64 4.05
N ILE A 40 -39.47 -21.76 3.42
CA ILE A 40 -40.30 -22.11 2.26
C ILE A 40 -39.43 -22.61 1.09
N GLY A 41 -38.27 -21.99 0.85
CA GLY A 41 -37.32 -22.38 -0.18
C GLY A 41 -36.71 -23.77 0.08
N TYR A 42 -36.38 -24.09 1.34
CA TYR A 42 -35.87 -25.41 1.70
C TYR A 42 -36.89 -26.53 1.39
N ARG A 43 -38.16 -26.32 1.78
CA ARG A 43 -39.25 -27.26 1.47
C ARG A 43 -39.52 -27.36 -0.02
N MET A 44 -39.43 -26.26 -0.76
CA MET A 44 -39.61 -26.25 -2.21
C MET A 44 -38.51 -27.06 -2.92
N MET A 45 -37.24 -26.88 -2.52
CA MET A 45 -36.13 -27.64 -3.10
C MET A 45 -36.27 -29.15 -2.84
N GLN A 46 -36.65 -29.54 -1.63
CA GLN A 46 -36.91 -30.95 -1.32
C GLN A 46 -38.02 -31.56 -2.19
N LYS A 47 -39.11 -30.82 -2.43
CA LYS A 47 -40.19 -31.28 -3.33
C LYS A 47 -39.71 -31.46 -4.77
N MET A 48 -38.72 -30.70 -5.20
CA MET A 48 -38.07 -30.84 -6.52
C MET A 48 -37.00 -31.95 -6.56
N GLY A 49 -36.84 -32.73 -5.48
CA GLY A 49 -35.93 -33.86 -5.42
C GLY A 49 -34.52 -33.53 -4.92
N TRP A 50 -34.27 -32.30 -4.47
CA TRP A 50 -33.02 -31.96 -3.79
C TRP A 50 -32.97 -32.61 -2.40
N LYS A 51 -31.76 -32.97 -1.95
CA LYS A 51 -31.52 -33.60 -0.64
C LYS A 51 -30.55 -32.74 0.16
N ALA A 52 -30.86 -32.51 1.44
CA ALA A 52 -30.01 -31.77 2.34
C ALA A 52 -28.58 -32.33 2.37
N GLY A 53 -27.59 -31.43 2.32
CA GLY A 53 -26.17 -31.79 2.29
C GLY A 53 -25.63 -32.25 0.92
N LYS A 54 -26.48 -32.33 -0.13
CA LYS A 54 -26.02 -32.63 -1.50
C LYS A 54 -25.96 -31.37 -2.35
N GLY A 55 -24.90 -31.27 -3.17
CA GLY A 55 -24.79 -30.23 -4.19
C GLY A 55 -25.94 -30.28 -5.21
N LEU A 56 -26.20 -29.14 -5.86
CA LEU A 56 -27.17 -29.05 -6.95
C LEU A 56 -26.62 -29.62 -8.27
N GLY A 57 -27.48 -29.83 -9.26
CA GLY A 57 -27.12 -30.36 -10.58
C GLY A 57 -27.45 -31.84 -10.75
N THR A 58 -27.36 -32.32 -12.00
CA THR A 58 -27.77 -33.68 -12.42
C THR A 58 -27.11 -34.80 -11.61
N SER A 59 -25.83 -34.64 -11.29
CA SER A 59 -25.07 -35.59 -10.46
C SER A 59 -24.87 -35.07 -9.03
N GLY A 60 -25.33 -33.86 -8.71
CA GLY A 60 -25.04 -33.13 -7.48
C GLY A 60 -23.63 -32.56 -7.42
N GLN A 61 -23.10 -32.16 -8.59
CA GLN A 61 -21.75 -31.60 -8.77
C GLN A 61 -21.60 -30.15 -8.30
N GLY A 62 -22.71 -29.49 -7.98
CA GLY A 62 -22.71 -28.12 -7.47
C GLY A 62 -22.05 -28.01 -6.11
N ARG A 63 -21.55 -26.83 -5.79
CA ARG A 63 -21.00 -26.53 -4.47
C ARG A 63 -22.09 -26.69 -3.41
N ILE A 64 -21.75 -27.31 -2.28
CA ILE A 64 -22.65 -27.48 -1.13
C ILE A 64 -22.66 -26.19 -0.31
N ASP A 65 -21.47 -25.67 -0.01
CA ASP A 65 -21.32 -24.48 0.83
C ASP A 65 -21.35 -23.20 -0.01
N PRO A 66 -21.79 -22.05 0.53
CA PRO A 66 -21.76 -20.77 -0.19
C PRO A 66 -20.33 -20.35 -0.59
N VAL A 67 -20.20 -19.45 -1.57
CA VAL A 67 -18.89 -18.88 -1.90
C VAL A 67 -18.55 -17.80 -0.88
N LEU A 68 -17.36 -17.89 -0.28
CA LEU A 68 -16.86 -16.87 0.64
C LEU A 68 -16.57 -15.58 -0.12
N VAL A 69 -17.08 -14.48 0.41
CA VAL A 69 -16.78 -13.14 -0.07
C VAL A 69 -16.00 -12.45 1.05
N GLU A 70 -14.71 -12.26 0.83
CA GLU A 70 -13.88 -11.45 1.70
C GLU A 70 -14.10 -9.97 1.34
N MET A 71 -14.63 -9.21 2.30
CA MET A 71 -14.74 -7.77 2.13
C MET A 71 -13.37 -7.14 2.38
N LYS A 72 -12.93 -6.33 1.43
CA LYS A 72 -11.67 -5.61 1.54
C LYS A 72 -11.93 -4.28 2.24
N ASP A 73 -11.55 -4.21 3.50
CA ASP A 73 -11.71 -3.00 4.33
C ASP A 73 -10.68 -1.92 4.00
N GLU A 74 -9.54 -2.30 3.45
CA GLU A 74 -8.45 -1.38 3.12
C GLU A 74 -8.74 -0.58 1.84
N THR A 75 -8.18 0.63 1.74
CA THR A 75 -8.24 1.44 0.50
C THR A 75 -7.12 1.13 -0.48
N LEU A 76 -6.23 0.19 -0.14
CA LEU A 76 -5.03 -0.13 -0.92
C LEU A 76 -5.38 -0.72 -2.30
N GLY A 77 -4.60 -0.43 -3.35
CA GLY A 77 -4.79 -1.10 -4.64
C GLY A 77 -4.62 -2.62 -4.53
N ILE A 78 -5.35 -3.38 -5.35
CA ILE A 78 -5.15 -4.84 -5.45
C ILE A 78 -3.71 -5.13 -5.84
N GLY A 79 -3.05 -6.06 -5.15
CA GLY A 79 -1.65 -6.44 -5.40
C GLY A 79 -0.59 -5.55 -4.74
N LYS A 80 -0.93 -4.33 -4.31
CA LYS A 80 0.04 -3.39 -3.76
C LYS A 80 0.57 -3.81 -2.38
N ALA A 81 -0.23 -4.51 -1.57
CA ALA A 81 0.23 -5.08 -0.30
C ALA A 81 1.38 -6.08 -0.51
N HIS A 82 1.25 -6.93 -1.54
CA HIS A 82 2.26 -7.92 -1.89
C HIS A 82 3.56 -7.26 -2.34
N GLU A 83 3.48 -6.24 -3.19
CA GLU A 83 4.66 -5.45 -3.62
C GLU A 83 5.38 -4.81 -2.42
N TYR A 84 4.63 -4.26 -1.47
CA TYR A 84 5.20 -3.71 -0.24
C TYR A 84 5.92 -4.77 0.59
N GLU A 85 5.32 -5.95 0.75
CA GLU A 85 5.98 -7.05 1.47
C GLU A 85 7.29 -7.47 0.77
N GLU A 86 7.29 -7.61 -0.56
CA GLU A 86 8.50 -7.98 -1.31
C GLU A 86 9.61 -6.91 -1.20
N THR A 87 9.24 -5.64 -1.30
CA THR A 87 10.19 -4.53 -1.16
C THR A 87 10.72 -4.40 0.28
N HIS A 88 9.87 -4.63 1.28
CA HIS A 88 10.26 -4.60 2.68
C HIS A 88 11.18 -5.76 2.99
N SER A 89 10.81 -6.98 2.59
CA SER A 89 11.63 -8.18 2.73
C SER A 89 12.98 -8.00 2.05
N SER A 90 13.04 -7.61 0.78
CA SER A 90 14.31 -7.42 0.06
C SER A 90 15.20 -6.31 0.63
N SER A 91 14.62 -5.21 1.10
CA SER A 91 15.38 -4.08 1.67
C SER A 91 15.88 -4.35 3.11
N THR A 92 15.19 -5.18 3.87
CA THR A 92 15.57 -5.56 5.25
C THR A 92 16.30 -6.89 5.35
N ALA A 93 16.23 -7.75 4.32
CA ALA A 93 16.84 -9.09 4.32
C ALA A 93 18.36 -9.06 4.50
N LYS A 94 19.03 -7.98 4.09
CA LYS A 94 20.47 -7.82 4.27
C LYS A 94 20.75 -6.53 5.01
N ARG A 95 21.62 -6.61 6.03
CA ARG A 95 22.16 -5.38 6.64
C ARG A 95 22.84 -4.57 5.54
N LYS A 96 22.70 -3.24 5.61
CA LYS A 96 23.50 -2.36 4.76
C LYS A 96 24.97 -2.60 5.12
N ALA A 97 25.76 -3.05 4.13
CA ALA A 97 27.20 -3.19 4.31
C ALA A 97 27.81 -1.80 4.59
N LEU A 98 28.78 -1.75 5.50
CA LEU A 98 29.52 -0.52 5.75
C LEU A 98 30.42 -0.23 4.53
N ASP A 99 30.68 1.05 4.25
CA ASP A 99 31.56 1.44 3.15
C ASP A 99 32.96 0.83 3.29
N SER A 100 33.43 0.60 4.52
CA SER A 100 34.70 -0.09 4.79
C SER A 100 34.71 -1.55 4.38
N GLU A 101 33.60 -2.27 4.55
CA GLU A 101 33.49 -3.68 4.14
C GLU A 101 33.42 -3.77 2.62
N LYS A 102 32.64 -2.89 2.00
CA LYS A 102 32.54 -2.81 0.55
C LYS A 102 33.89 -2.53 -0.12
N GLN A 103 34.71 -1.65 0.48
CA GLN A 103 36.06 -1.35 0.00
C GLN A 103 37.05 -2.52 0.14
N LEU A 104 36.83 -3.45 1.08
CA LEU A 104 37.65 -4.66 1.23
C LEU A 104 37.31 -5.72 0.17
N GLU A 105 36.05 -5.76 -0.27
CA GLU A 105 35.55 -6.69 -1.30
C GLU A 105 35.62 -6.12 -2.73
N GLU A 106 36.06 -4.86 -2.89
CA GLU A 106 36.20 -4.19 -4.17
C GLU A 106 37.27 -4.87 -5.05
N THR A 107 36.94 -5.06 -6.33
CA THR A 107 37.93 -5.49 -7.33
C THR A 107 38.88 -4.33 -7.67
N GLU A 108 40.09 -4.63 -8.16
CA GLU A 108 41.08 -3.60 -8.52
C GLU A 108 40.53 -2.54 -9.49
N VAL A 109 39.68 -2.94 -10.44
CA VAL A 109 39.03 -2.03 -11.39
C VAL A 109 38.08 -1.06 -10.66
N GLN A 110 37.29 -1.56 -9.71
CA GLN A 110 36.35 -0.74 -8.94
C GLN A 110 37.07 0.23 -8.01
N LYS A 111 38.20 -0.20 -7.42
CA LYS A 111 39.05 0.66 -6.59
C LYS A 111 39.59 1.84 -7.39
N VAL A 112 40.15 1.59 -8.58
CA VAL A 112 40.66 2.64 -9.46
C VAL A 112 39.55 3.59 -9.89
N GLU A 113 38.35 3.08 -10.21
CA GLU A 113 37.20 3.92 -10.56
C GLU A 113 36.78 4.83 -9.39
N ARG A 114 36.75 4.30 -8.16
CA ARG A 114 36.45 5.07 -6.94
C ARG A 114 37.46 6.18 -6.71
N GLU A 115 38.75 5.86 -6.83
CA GLU A 115 39.84 6.83 -6.70
C GLU A 115 39.76 7.92 -7.76
N ASN A 116 39.57 7.56 -9.03
CA ASN A 116 39.37 8.51 -10.13
C ASN A 116 38.14 9.40 -9.90
N ARG A 117 37.05 8.84 -9.36
CA ARG A 117 35.84 9.61 -9.04
C ARG A 117 36.09 10.57 -7.87
N ALA A 118 36.84 10.16 -6.87
CA ALA A 118 37.23 11.01 -5.75
C ALA A 118 38.15 12.15 -6.22
N GLU A 119 39.13 11.85 -7.06
CA GLU A 119 40.04 12.83 -7.65
C GLU A 119 39.28 13.86 -8.50
N LYS A 120 38.40 13.41 -9.41
CA LYS A 120 37.54 14.32 -10.20
C LYS A 120 36.69 15.23 -9.32
N ARG A 121 36.08 14.68 -8.26
CA ARG A 121 35.29 15.48 -7.30
C ARG A 121 36.15 16.50 -6.57
N GLN A 122 37.36 16.14 -6.15
CA GLN A 122 38.29 17.07 -5.51
C GLN A 122 38.77 18.16 -6.47
N ALA A 123 39.05 17.82 -7.73
CA ALA A 123 39.43 18.78 -8.76
C ALA A 123 38.30 19.80 -8.98
N ILE A 124 37.06 19.34 -9.18
CA ILE A 124 35.89 20.22 -9.34
C ILE A 124 35.71 21.12 -8.10
N MET A 125 35.86 20.58 -6.89
CA MET A 125 35.73 21.38 -5.67
C MET A 125 36.78 22.49 -5.59
N LYS A 126 38.04 22.21 -5.96
CA LYS A 126 39.11 23.21 -6.00
C LYS A 126 38.84 24.30 -7.04
N GLU A 127 38.36 23.91 -8.21
CA GLU A 127 37.96 24.87 -9.26
C GLU A 127 36.82 25.77 -8.78
N LEU A 128 35.80 25.21 -8.14
CA LEU A 128 34.70 25.99 -7.56
C LEU A 128 35.18 26.93 -6.46
N GLU A 129 36.12 26.52 -5.62
CA GLU A 129 36.71 27.38 -4.59
C GLU A 129 37.49 28.55 -5.21
N GLN A 130 38.27 28.29 -6.25
CA GLN A 130 38.99 29.34 -6.98
C GLN A 130 38.04 30.34 -7.62
N VAL A 131 36.96 29.87 -8.26
CA VAL A 131 35.92 30.74 -8.84
C VAL A 131 35.23 31.56 -7.75
N LYS A 132 34.91 30.94 -6.60
CA LYS A 132 34.27 31.63 -5.48
C LYS A 132 35.15 32.73 -4.87
N ARG A 133 36.47 32.58 -4.87
CA ARG A 133 37.40 33.60 -4.33
C ARG A 133 37.18 35.00 -4.90
N VAL A 134 36.69 35.11 -6.13
CA VAL A 134 36.40 36.42 -6.77
C VAL A 134 35.27 37.18 -6.06
N PHE A 135 34.36 36.48 -5.40
CA PHE A 135 33.24 37.04 -4.65
C PHE A 135 33.56 37.19 -3.15
N TYR A 136 34.82 37.43 -2.81
CA TYR A 136 35.27 37.65 -1.44
C TYR A 136 35.50 39.14 -1.16
N CYS A 137 34.96 39.64 -0.05
CA CYS A 137 35.25 40.99 0.41
C CYS A 137 36.22 40.98 1.61
N GLU A 138 37.45 41.45 1.40
CA GLU A 138 38.48 41.56 2.46
C GLU A 138 38.11 42.57 3.56
N LEU A 139 37.46 43.68 3.19
CA LEU A 139 37.03 44.68 4.18
C LEU A 139 35.98 44.14 5.13
N CYS A 140 35.11 43.26 4.63
CA CYS A 140 33.99 42.71 5.38
C CYS A 140 34.24 41.31 5.92
N ASP A 141 35.32 40.63 5.49
CA ASP A 141 35.62 39.22 5.76
C ASP A 141 34.41 38.32 5.45
N LYS A 142 33.80 38.56 4.28
CA LYS A 142 32.58 37.86 3.84
C LYS A 142 32.76 37.26 2.45
N GLN A 143 32.42 35.99 2.34
CA GLN A 143 32.35 35.23 1.10
C GLN A 143 30.91 35.22 0.58
N TYR A 144 30.72 35.63 -0.67
CA TYR A 144 29.41 35.65 -1.33
C TYR A 144 29.28 34.48 -2.32
N ASN A 145 28.05 34.03 -2.57
CA ASN A 145 27.77 32.82 -3.37
C ASN A 145 27.56 33.12 -4.85
N ASN A 146 27.14 34.33 -5.20
CA ASN A 146 26.91 34.76 -6.57
C ASN A 146 27.35 36.23 -6.79
N ILE A 147 27.47 36.61 -8.07
CA ILE A 147 27.92 37.95 -8.47
C ILE A 147 26.94 39.06 -8.04
N SER A 148 25.64 38.79 -8.07
CA SER A 148 24.61 39.80 -7.75
C SER A 148 24.64 40.19 -6.28
N GLU A 149 24.77 39.21 -5.38
CA GLU A 149 24.91 39.43 -3.94
C GLU A 149 26.20 40.20 -3.63
N TYR A 150 27.29 39.86 -4.33
CA TYR A 150 28.57 40.54 -4.16
C TYR A 150 28.50 42.01 -4.62
N ASP A 151 27.92 42.30 -5.78
CA ASP A 151 27.76 43.67 -6.28
C ASP A 151 26.82 44.49 -5.38
N GLN A 152 25.69 43.91 -4.95
CA GLN A 152 24.81 44.55 -3.97
C GLN A 152 25.53 44.86 -2.66
N HIS A 153 26.41 43.97 -2.21
CA HIS A 153 27.24 44.21 -1.04
C HIS A 153 28.19 45.39 -1.25
N LEU A 154 28.90 45.43 -2.38
CA LEU A 154 29.80 46.55 -2.70
C LEU A 154 29.04 47.87 -2.71
N GLN A 155 27.78 47.88 -3.17
CA GLN A 155 26.90 49.05 -3.22
C GLN A 155 26.29 49.43 -1.85
N SER A 156 26.44 48.59 -0.83
CA SER A 156 25.82 48.84 0.48
C SER A 156 26.47 50.00 1.24
N TYR A 157 25.65 50.77 1.96
CA TYR A 157 26.10 51.88 2.82
C TYR A 157 27.13 51.41 3.85
N ASP A 158 26.86 50.26 4.49
CA ASP A 158 27.73 49.68 5.50
C ASP A 158 29.10 49.26 4.95
N HIS A 159 29.18 48.85 3.68
CA HIS A 159 30.46 48.53 3.04
C HIS A 159 31.28 49.81 2.79
N HIS A 160 30.67 50.86 2.22
CA HIS A 160 31.34 52.14 1.91
C HIS A 160 31.83 52.91 3.14
N HIS A 161 31.18 52.73 4.29
CA HIS A 161 31.54 53.43 5.53
C HIS A 161 32.39 52.58 6.48
N LYS A 162 32.75 51.35 6.09
CA LYS A 162 33.67 50.52 6.86
C LYS A 162 35.10 51.04 6.67
N LYS A 163 35.54 51.92 7.56
CA LYS A 163 36.91 52.43 7.58
C LYS A 163 37.87 51.30 7.99
N VAL A 164 38.93 51.13 7.21
CA VAL A 164 40.08 50.29 7.56
C VAL A 164 40.58 50.76 8.93
N LYS A 165 40.59 49.85 9.91
CA LYS A 165 41.18 50.10 11.22
C LYS A 165 42.69 50.10 11.13
#